data_AF-A0A2G8KS65-F1
#
_entry.id   AF-A0A2G8KS65-F1
#
_cell.length_a   1.000
_cell.length_b   1.000
_cell.length_c   1.000
_cell.angle_alpha   90.00
_cell.angle_beta   90.00
_cell.angle_gamma   90.00
#
_symmetry.space_group_name_H-M   'P 1'
#
loop_
_entity.id
_entity.type
_entity.pdbx_description
1 polymer ?
#
loop_
_entity_poly.entity_id
_entity_poly.type
_entity_poly.pdbx_seq_one_letter_code
_entity_poly.pdbx_strand_id
1 'polypeptide(L)'
;MLLLNIRGASISYSSYKKKVQNSREKYLIEEINRIEPFHNESEDTKNYIDQLNREVEKLREKRLHGCMVRARVDWVEYGEKPSKFFLNLEKRNKVSRTISHLKDADDHDIYDQDQIQRCVHFYRQLYRCHDAFLRNEDLHEKFSDKIVKLSTDQSSDLEGPLTYEEITGVLRNMKNNKSPGSDGFSVEFFKCFWDDIGPFLLRSLNFGYKNYLSVTQKHGVITLIPKGGKPRYYLNNWRPISLLNVPYKIASSCIANRMKKVLPNIISPDQSGFLGGRYIGDSIRTVYDIIHSLELDNTPACVGSMCSGLTFMMSPISSLMTDRLGCRATALIGGSIASLGLFCSSFVNRIEWLYLTYGLFIGGGFSIGYTPSLVILGHYFKKRIGLANGIVATGSSIFTIALPFLIQYILDEFGLKLTLRYMTVITIVMTLGALVFTPLLEKEVKEIIDEKGVKVKKKSVVHRKQSVFNKVSPFKNVSPGIWKNKRYRIWAVGVPLALFGYFVPFFHLVNHINDVFPAADAPIAIACLGATSGIGRLISGPLSDHPRVNGVFIQQLAFLMIGVCTTLLPICVHFPVLLVNVSLMGIFDGFFVCMMGPVAFDLVGPRKASQPSGLF
;
A
#
# COMPACT_ATOMS: atom_id res chain seq x y z
N MET A 1 -1.30 -46.61 -37.37
CA MET A 1 -0.83 -48.01 -37.25
C MET A 1 0.70 -48.11 -37.16
N LEU A 2 1.47 -47.34 -37.93
CA LEU A 2 2.95 -47.39 -37.92
C LEU A 2 3.59 -47.39 -36.51
N LEU A 3 3.30 -46.39 -35.67
CA LEU A 3 3.86 -46.32 -34.31
C LEU A 3 3.43 -47.49 -33.41
N LEU A 4 2.22 -48.03 -33.60
CA LEU A 4 1.75 -49.19 -32.85
C LEU A 4 2.52 -50.46 -33.24
N ASN A 5 2.82 -50.63 -34.53
CA ASN A 5 3.63 -51.75 -35.03
C ASN A 5 5.07 -51.65 -34.52
N ILE A 6 5.66 -50.45 -34.59
CA ILE A 6 7.00 -50.19 -34.03
C ILE A 6 7.02 -50.53 -32.54
N ARG A 7 5.99 -50.13 -31.80
CA ARG A 7 5.86 -50.44 -30.37
C ARG A 7 5.75 -51.95 -30.14
N GLY A 8 4.92 -52.65 -30.89
CA GLY A 8 4.76 -54.10 -30.78
C GLY A 8 6.07 -54.84 -31.02
N ALA A 9 6.78 -54.50 -32.10
CA ALA A 9 8.10 -55.05 -32.41
C ALA A 9 9.13 -54.72 -31.30
N SER A 10 9.14 -53.48 -30.81
CA SER A 10 10.05 -53.04 -29.75
C SER A 10 9.81 -53.77 -28.43
N ILE A 11 8.54 -54.01 -28.06
CA ILE A 11 8.18 -54.77 -26.86
C ILE A 11 8.61 -56.23 -27.00
N SER A 12 8.31 -56.86 -28.13
CA SER A 12 8.71 -58.25 -28.39
C SER A 12 10.23 -58.42 -28.32
N TYR A 13 10.96 -57.54 -29.01
CA TYR A 13 12.41 -57.52 -28.99
C TYR A 13 12.98 -57.26 -27.58
N SER A 14 12.41 -56.31 -26.84
CA SER A 14 12.84 -56.02 -25.47
C SER A 14 12.57 -57.19 -24.52
N SER A 15 11.45 -57.90 -24.69
CA SER A 15 11.12 -59.09 -23.89
C SER A 15 12.09 -60.23 -24.17
N TYR A 16 12.35 -60.51 -25.45
CA TYR A 16 13.36 -61.47 -25.88
C TYR A 16 14.74 -61.14 -25.30
N LYS A 17 15.20 -59.88 -25.47
CA LYS A 17 16.49 -59.41 -24.97
C LYS A 17 16.61 -59.55 -23.45
N LYS A 18 15.54 -59.22 -22.71
CA LYS A 18 15.48 -59.41 -21.25
C LYS A 18 15.61 -60.88 -20.86
N LYS A 19 14.92 -61.79 -21.57
CA LYS A 19 15.02 -63.23 -21.33
C LYS A 19 16.44 -63.74 -21.56
N VAL A 20 17.06 -63.39 -22.69
CA VAL A 20 18.44 -63.75 -23.02
C VAL A 20 19.42 -63.22 -21.97
N GLN A 21 19.28 -61.95 -21.57
CA GLN A 21 20.13 -61.34 -20.54
C GLN A 21 20.00 -62.03 -19.19
N ASN A 22 18.78 -62.35 -18.75
CA ASN A 22 18.55 -63.04 -17.48
C ASN A 22 19.12 -64.47 -17.50
N SER A 23 18.95 -65.19 -18.62
CA SER A 23 19.53 -66.52 -18.79
C SER A 23 21.07 -66.47 -18.79
N ARG A 24 21.67 -65.48 -19.46
CA ARG A 24 23.13 -65.27 -19.46
C ARG A 24 23.65 -64.92 -18.07
N GLU A 25 22.99 -64.01 -17.36
CA GLU A 25 23.36 -63.63 -15.98
C GLU A 25 23.29 -64.86 -15.05
N LYS A 26 22.22 -65.66 -15.14
CA LYS A 26 22.07 -66.88 -14.35
C LYS A 26 23.18 -67.89 -14.64
N TYR A 27 23.48 -68.14 -15.92
CA TYR A 27 24.59 -69.02 -16.34
C TYR A 27 25.94 -68.55 -15.78
N LEU A 28 26.25 -67.26 -15.91
CA LEU A 28 27.52 -66.70 -15.43
C LEU A 28 27.66 -66.86 -13.91
N ILE A 29 26.58 -66.65 -13.14
CA ILE A 29 26.60 -66.83 -11.68
C ILE A 29 26.77 -68.31 -11.30
N GLU A 30 26.05 -69.22 -11.98
CA GLU A 30 26.19 -70.66 -11.75
C GLU A 30 27.61 -71.16 -12.06
N GLU A 31 28.23 -70.63 -13.11
CA GLU A 31 29.60 -70.96 -13.50
C GLU A 31 30.64 -70.39 -12.52
N ILE A 32 30.45 -69.16 -12.03
CA ILE A 32 31.29 -68.59 -10.97
C ILE A 32 31.22 -69.47 -9.72
N ASN A 33 30.02 -69.79 -9.24
CA ASN A 33 29.83 -70.60 -8.03
C ASN A 33 30.45 -72.00 -8.15
N ARG A 34 30.53 -72.56 -9.37
CA ARG A 34 31.15 -73.87 -9.63
C ARG A 34 32.67 -73.83 -9.49
N ILE A 35 33.29 -72.74 -9.93
CA ILE A 35 34.76 -72.60 -10.03
C ILE A 35 35.35 -71.93 -8.78
N GLU A 36 34.56 -71.13 -8.05
CA GLU A 36 34.94 -70.40 -6.83
C GLU A 36 35.66 -71.26 -5.76
N PRO A 37 35.29 -72.54 -5.51
CA PRO A 37 36.03 -73.40 -4.57
C PRO A 37 37.49 -73.66 -4.98
N PHE A 38 37.81 -73.61 -6.27
CA PHE A 38 39.14 -73.90 -6.84
C PHE A 38 39.96 -72.62 -7.11
N HIS A 39 39.50 -71.47 -6.61
CA HIS A 39 40.07 -70.15 -6.92
C HIS A 39 41.56 -70.00 -6.53
N ASN A 40 42.04 -70.77 -5.56
CA ASN A 40 43.45 -70.72 -5.12
C ASN A 40 44.37 -71.73 -5.83
N GLU A 41 43.85 -72.57 -6.74
CA GLU A 41 44.64 -73.65 -7.36
C GLU A 41 45.51 -73.19 -8.55
N SER A 42 45.12 -72.13 -9.29
CA SER A 42 45.91 -71.59 -10.41
C SER A 42 45.59 -70.12 -10.69
N GLU A 43 46.60 -69.35 -11.11
CA GLU A 43 46.48 -67.96 -11.57
C GLU A 43 45.49 -67.83 -12.75
N ASP A 44 45.42 -68.85 -13.60
CA ASP A 44 44.50 -68.90 -14.75
C ASP A 44 43.03 -68.99 -14.29
N THR A 45 42.77 -69.76 -13.23
CA THR A 45 41.43 -69.90 -12.63
C THR A 45 40.97 -68.58 -12.02
N LYS A 46 41.87 -67.82 -11.40
CA LYS A 46 41.59 -66.47 -10.88
C LYS A 46 41.24 -65.50 -12.00
N ASN A 47 42.06 -65.46 -13.05
CA ASN A 47 41.84 -64.58 -14.21
C ASN A 47 40.51 -64.88 -14.92
N TYR A 48 40.12 -66.15 -14.99
CA TYR A 48 38.84 -66.56 -15.58
C TYR A 48 37.64 -66.15 -14.71
N ILE A 49 37.71 -66.33 -13.39
CA ILE A 49 36.67 -65.84 -12.45
C ILE A 49 36.53 -64.31 -12.56
N ASP A 50 37.62 -63.56 -12.63
CA ASP A 50 37.61 -62.11 -12.79
C ASP A 50 37.00 -61.68 -14.14
N GLN A 51 37.22 -62.46 -15.20
CA GLN A 51 36.59 -62.21 -16.49
C GLN A 51 35.07 -62.41 -16.43
N LEU A 52 34.60 -63.50 -15.81
CA LEU A 52 33.16 -63.77 -15.62
C LEU A 52 32.50 -62.69 -14.74
N ASN A 53 33.15 -62.29 -13.63
CA ASN A 53 32.68 -61.21 -12.76
C ASN A 53 32.56 -59.87 -13.51
N ARG A 54 33.53 -59.53 -14.37
CA ARG A 54 33.44 -58.34 -15.23
C ARG A 54 32.27 -58.41 -16.22
N GLU A 55 31.95 -59.59 -16.75
CA GLU A 55 30.81 -59.76 -17.66
C GLU A 55 29.47 -59.61 -16.93
N VAL A 56 29.35 -60.16 -15.72
CA VAL A 56 28.19 -59.96 -14.83
C VAL A 56 28.02 -58.49 -14.47
N GLU A 57 29.11 -57.80 -14.13
CA GLU A 57 29.09 -56.37 -13.80
C GLU A 57 28.58 -55.53 -14.97
N LYS A 58 29.04 -55.78 -16.20
CA LYS A 58 28.56 -55.11 -17.42
C LYS A 58 27.04 -55.31 -17.64
N LEU A 59 26.51 -56.50 -17.34
CA LEU A 59 25.07 -56.76 -17.42
C LEU A 59 24.28 -55.96 -16.36
N ARG A 60 24.80 -55.91 -15.13
CA ARG A 60 24.20 -55.14 -14.03
C ARG A 60 24.25 -53.63 -14.27
N GLU A 61 25.34 -53.11 -14.83
CA GLU A 61 25.49 -51.71 -15.20
C GLU A 61 24.46 -51.27 -16.25
N LYS A 62 24.20 -52.10 -17.27
CA LYS A 62 23.12 -51.84 -18.24
C LYS A 62 21.74 -51.80 -17.58
N ARG A 63 21.48 -52.68 -16.59
CA ARG A 63 20.22 -52.68 -15.83
C ARG A 63 20.12 -51.42 -14.95
N LEU A 64 21.22 -51.01 -14.33
CA LEU A 64 21.34 -49.77 -13.56
C LEU A 64 20.99 -48.56 -14.40
N HIS A 65 21.56 -48.43 -15.61
CA HIS A 65 21.25 -47.33 -16.51
C HIS A 65 19.74 -47.22 -16.81
N GLY A 66 19.07 -48.36 -17.04
CA GLY A 66 17.62 -48.39 -17.17
C GLY A 66 16.86 -47.91 -15.91
N CYS A 67 17.35 -48.23 -14.70
CA CYS A 67 16.77 -47.74 -13.45
C CYS A 67 16.96 -46.23 -13.28
N MET A 68 18.14 -45.70 -13.60
CA MET A 68 18.44 -44.27 -13.53
C MET A 68 17.48 -43.45 -14.41
N VAL A 69 17.26 -43.89 -15.65
CA VAL A 69 16.30 -43.26 -16.57
C VAL A 69 14.88 -43.25 -15.99
N ARG A 70 14.46 -44.32 -15.31
CA ARG A 70 13.13 -44.38 -14.67
C ARG A 70 13.03 -43.52 -13.41
N ALA A 71 14.10 -43.44 -12.63
CA ALA A 71 14.17 -42.68 -11.39
C ALA A 71 14.35 -41.16 -11.61
N ARG A 72 14.78 -40.73 -12.81
CA ARG A 72 15.01 -39.33 -13.20
C ARG A 72 16.07 -38.63 -12.34
N VAL A 73 17.18 -39.30 -12.15
CA VAL A 73 18.33 -38.75 -11.44
C VAL A 73 19.28 -38.17 -12.49
N ASP A 74 19.47 -36.84 -12.46
CA ASP A 74 20.38 -36.12 -13.35
C ASP A 74 21.82 -36.03 -12.79
N TRP A 75 22.01 -36.30 -11.49
CA TRP A 75 23.30 -36.22 -10.79
C TRP A 75 23.82 -37.61 -10.46
N VAL A 76 24.87 -38.03 -11.15
CA VAL A 76 25.70 -39.16 -10.72
C VAL A 76 26.87 -38.54 -9.97
N GLU A 77 26.72 -38.32 -8.66
CA GLU A 77 27.93 -38.26 -7.83
C GLU A 77 28.68 -39.58 -8.04
N TYR A 78 29.97 -39.47 -8.34
CA TYR A 78 30.85 -40.54 -8.78
C TYR A 78 30.58 -41.92 -8.13
N GLY A 79 30.31 -42.92 -8.96
CA GLY A 79 30.77 -44.30 -8.72
C GLY A 79 29.92 -45.28 -7.91
N GLU A 80 28.73 -44.93 -7.41
CA GLU A 80 27.91 -45.93 -6.70
C GLU A 80 27.04 -46.77 -7.64
N LYS A 81 27.40 -48.06 -7.76
CA LYS A 81 26.56 -49.20 -8.20
C LYS A 81 25.15 -49.12 -7.58
N PRO A 82 24.09 -49.79 -8.11
CA PRO A 82 22.70 -49.66 -7.64
C PRO A 82 22.58 -49.79 -6.12
N SER A 83 22.68 -48.66 -5.44
CA SER A 83 22.76 -48.63 -4.00
C SER A 83 21.36 -48.77 -3.45
N LYS A 84 21.27 -49.26 -2.21
CA LYS A 84 20.01 -49.32 -1.47
C LYS A 84 19.31 -47.96 -1.48
N PHE A 85 20.06 -46.86 -1.57
CA PHE A 85 19.54 -45.50 -1.72
C PHE A 85 18.68 -45.31 -2.98
N PHE A 86 19.17 -45.64 -4.17
CA PHE A 86 18.40 -45.43 -5.42
C PHE A 86 17.13 -46.27 -5.47
N LEU A 87 17.21 -47.53 -5.05
CA LEU A 87 16.04 -48.42 -4.96
C LEU A 87 15.03 -47.90 -3.94
N ASN A 88 15.51 -47.34 -2.82
CA ASN A 88 14.65 -46.72 -1.82
C ASN A 88 14.04 -45.40 -2.32
N LEU A 89 14.75 -44.63 -3.14
CA LEU A 89 14.22 -43.40 -3.73
C LEU A 89 13.09 -43.71 -4.72
N GLU A 90 13.26 -44.70 -5.58
CA GLU A 90 12.18 -45.20 -6.47
C GLU A 90 10.97 -45.67 -5.64
N LYS A 91 11.20 -46.47 -4.60
CA LYS A 91 10.14 -46.91 -3.67
C LYS A 91 9.44 -45.74 -3.00
N ARG A 92 10.19 -44.74 -2.52
CA ARG A 92 9.64 -43.53 -1.87
C ARG A 92 8.80 -42.71 -2.85
N ASN A 93 9.24 -42.58 -4.10
CA ASN A 93 8.48 -41.90 -5.16
C ASN A 93 7.21 -42.66 -5.55
N LYS A 94 7.25 -44.00 -5.52
CA LYS A 94 6.05 -44.83 -5.71
C LYS A 94 5.06 -44.61 -4.56
N VAL A 95 5.52 -44.75 -3.31
CA VAL A 95 4.69 -44.53 -2.10
C VAL A 95 4.10 -43.13 -2.08
N SER A 96 4.86 -42.10 -2.45
CA SER A 96 4.37 -40.72 -2.42
C SER A 96 3.27 -40.42 -3.44
N ARG A 97 3.21 -41.20 -4.54
CA ARG A 97 2.19 -41.10 -5.59
C ARG A 97 1.02 -42.04 -5.37
N THR A 98 1.13 -42.99 -4.43
CA THR A 98 0.04 -43.89 -4.05
C THR A 98 -0.89 -43.18 -3.09
N ILE A 99 -2.19 -43.20 -3.41
CA ILE A 99 -3.25 -42.82 -2.47
C ILE A 99 -3.54 -44.03 -1.60
N SER A 100 -3.17 -43.97 -0.32
CA SER A 100 -3.39 -45.07 0.64
C SER A 100 -4.67 -44.93 1.46
N HIS A 101 -5.15 -43.70 1.64
CA HIS A 101 -6.41 -43.37 2.29
C HIS A 101 -6.86 -41.98 1.83
N LEU A 102 -8.16 -41.72 1.93
CA LEU A 102 -8.79 -40.45 1.57
C LEU A 102 -9.73 -39.99 2.68
N LYS A 103 -10.16 -38.74 2.60
CA LYS A 103 -11.28 -38.23 3.36
C LYS A 103 -12.43 -37.82 2.44
N ASP A 104 -13.65 -38.15 2.84
CA ASP A 104 -14.86 -37.69 2.15
C ASP A 104 -15.18 -36.21 2.45
N ALA A 105 -16.21 -35.67 1.81
CA ALA A 105 -16.73 -34.31 2.05
C ALA A 105 -17.11 -34.07 3.52
N ASP A 106 -17.54 -35.12 4.23
CA ASP A 106 -17.90 -35.09 5.65
C ASP A 106 -16.71 -35.41 6.59
N ASP A 107 -15.47 -35.36 6.08
CA ASP A 107 -14.21 -35.58 6.82
C ASP A 107 -14.00 -36.99 7.40
N HIS A 108 -14.80 -37.97 6.97
CA HIS A 108 -14.64 -39.39 7.30
C HIS A 108 -13.48 -40.02 6.52
N ASP A 109 -12.66 -40.82 7.22
CA ASP A 109 -11.55 -41.54 6.60
C ASP A 109 -12.04 -42.76 5.79
N ILE A 110 -11.55 -42.86 4.56
CA ILE A 110 -11.77 -43.94 3.61
C ILE A 110 -10.45 -44.69 3.41
N TYR A 111 -10.39 -45.91 3.93
CA TYR A 111 -9.24 -46.83 3.77
C TYR A 111 -9.52 -47.96 2.77
N ASP A 112 -10.79 -48.18 2.42
CA ASP A 112 -11.20 -49.27 1.54
C ASP A 112 -10.78 -49.00 0.08
N GLN A 113 -10.16 -50.00 -0.56
CA GLN A 113 -9.58 -49.84 -1.89
C GLN A 113 -10.67 -49.64 -2.96
N ASP A 114 -11.83 -50.27 -2.81
CA ASP A 114 -12.95 -50.10 -3.74
C ASP A 114 -13.58 -48.71 -3.60
N GLN A 115 -13.64 -48.17 -2.38
CA GLN A 115 -14.02 -46.77 -2.16
C GLN A 115 -12.96 -45.77 -2.66
N ILE A 116 -11.66 -46.07 -2.54
CA ILE A 116 -10.58 -45.23 -3.11
C ILE A 116 -10.68 -45.18 -4.65
N GLN A 117 -11.19 -46.23 -5.32
CA GLN A 117 -11.45 -46.17 -6.77
C GLN A 117 -12.49 -45.10 -7.16
N ARG A 118 -13.32 -44.60 -6.22
CA ARG A 118 -14.21 -43.45 -6.46
C ARG A 118 -13.45 -42.16 -6.80
N CYS A 119 -12.12 -42.09 -6.58
CA CYS A 119 -11.25 -41.05 -7.17
C CYS A 119 -11.46 -40.90 -8.67
N VAL A 120 -11.64 -42.03 -9.37
CA VAL A 120 -11.87 -42.04 -10.81
C VAL A 120 -13.20 -41.36 -11.13
N HIS A 121 -14.23 -41.55 -10.30
CA HIS A 121 -15.50 -40.86 -10.44
C HIS A 121 -15.34 -39.35 -10.25
N PHE A 122 -14.63 -38.92 -9.21
CA PHE A 122 -14.34 -37.50 -8.95
C PHE A 122 -13.70 -36.82 -10.16
N TYR A 123 -12.60 -37.37 -10.70
CA TYR A 123 -11.93 -36.78 -11.86
C TYR A 123 -12.74 -36.95 -13.15
N ARG A 124 -13.50 -38.05 -13.31
CA ARG A 124 -14.42 -38.22 -14.46
C ARG A 124 -15.52 -37.16 -14.44
N GLN A 125 -16.05 -36.84 -13.27
CA GLN A 125 -17.01 -35.75 -13.11
C GLN A 125 -16.35 -34.40 -13.39
N LEU A 126 -15.17 -34.14 -12.83
CA LEU A 126 -14.43 -32.89 -13.05
C LEU A 126 -14.16 -32.61 -14.55
N TYR A 127 -13.80 -33.65 -15.31
CA TYR A 127 -13.52 -33.54 -16.75
C TYR A 127 -14.74 -33.83 -17.65
N ARG A 128 -15.94 -34.00 -17.07
CA ARG A 128 -17.16 -34.14 -17.86
C ARG A 128 -17.42 -32.84 -18.60
N CYS A 129 -17.97 -32.93 -19.82
CA CYS A 129 -18.50 -31.76 -20.50
C CYS A 129 -19.72 -31.26 -19.72
N HIS A 130 -19.57 -30.15 -19.01
CA HIS A 130 -20.67 -29.46 -18.32
C HIS A 130 -21.41 -28.50 -19.28
N ASP A 131 -20.78 -28.20 -20.40
CA ASP A 131 -21.20 -27.18 -21.37
C ASP A 131 -22.12 -27.71 -22.47
N ALA A 132 -22.57 -28.97 -22.38
CA ALA A 132 -23.40 -29.61 -23.41
C ALA A 132 -24.74 -28.90 -23.69
N PHE A 133 -25.16 -27.99 -22.78
CA PHE A 133 -26.39 -27.20 -22.88
C PHE A 133 -26.15 -25.71 -23.15
N LEU A 134 -24.90 -25.25 -23.22
CA LEU A 134 -24.60 -23.87 -23.60
C LEU A 134 -24.95 -23.69 -25.09
N ARG A 135 -26.02 -22.95 -25.38
CA ARG A 135 -26.38 -22.58 -26.75
C ARG A 135 -25.47 -21.43 -27.20
N ASN A 136 -25.02 -21.46 -28.45
CA ASN A 136 -24.18 -20.41 -29.05
C ASN A 136 -24.86 -19.02 -29.11
N GLU A 137 -26.16 -18.93 -28.78
CA GLU A 137 -27.00 -17.74 -28.97
C GLU A 137 -26.59 -16.56 -28.07
N ASP A 138 -25.93 -16.79 -26.94
CA ASP A 138 -25.60 -15.73 -25.97
C ASP A 138 -24.25 -15.02 -26.21
N LEU A 139 -23.32 -15.65 -26.92
CA LEU A 139 -21.94 -15.14 -27.03
C LEU A 139 -21.86 -14.00 -28.05
N HIS A 140 -22.57 -14.12 -29.18
CA HIS A 140 -22.50 -13.12 -30.25
C HIS A 140 -23.16 -11.79 -29.86
N GLU A 141 -24.22 -11.85 -29.05
CA GLU A 141 -24.95 -10.68 -28.57
C GLU A 141 -24.19 -9.98 -27.41
N LYS A 142 -23.58 -10.75 -26.49
CA LYS A 142 -22.77 -10.21 -25.38
C LYS A 142 -21.42 -9.63 -25.81
N PHE A 143 -20.84 -10.14 -26.89
CA PHE A 143 -19.52 -9.74 -27.40
C PHE A 143 -19.60 -8.91 -28.69
N SER A 144 -20.65 -8.07 -28.81
CA SER A 144 -20.86 -7.12 -29.92
C SER A 144 -19.62 -6.28 -30.26
N ASP A 145 -19.66 -5.60 -31.43
CA ASP A 145 -18.62 -4.96 -32.27
C ASP A 145 -17.43 -4.21 -31.63
N LYS A 146 -17.29 -4.16 -30.30
CA LYS A 146 -16.19 -3.56 -29.55
C LYS A 146 -14.99 -4.49 -29.30
N ILE A 147 -15.04 -5.77 -29.70
CA ILE A 147 -13.89 -6.65 -29.58
C ILE A 147 -12.97 -6.48 -30.79
N VAL A 148 -11.67 -6.37 -30.53
CA VAL A 148 -10.63 -6.37 -31.55
C VAL A 148 -10.70 -7.69 -32.33
N LYS A 149 -11.12 -7.61 -33.60
CA LYS A 149 -11.15 -8.75 -34.52
C LYS A 149 -9.82 -8.85 -35.25
N LEU A 150 -9.42 -10.09 -35.58
CA LEU A 150 -8.26 -10.34 -36.42
C LEU A 150 -8.51 -9.84 -37.85
N SER A 151 -7.44 -9.39 -38.54
CA SER A 151 -7.52 -9.16 -39.98
C SER A 151 -7.68 -10.49 -40.72
N THR A 152 -8.22 -10.45 -41.94
CA THR A 152 -8.39 -11.64 -42.79
C THR A 152 -7.05 -12.35 -43.03
N ASP A 153 -5.97 -11.60 -43.23
CA ASP A 153 -4.62 -12.13 -43.41
C ASP A 153 -4.11 -12.84 -42.15
N GLN A 154 -4.28 -12.22 -40.97
CA GLN A 154 -3.89 -12.83 -39.70
C GLN A 154 -4.69 -14.09 -39.41
N SER A 155 -5.98 -14.11 -39.75
CA SER A 155 -6.82 -15.30 -39.59
C SER A 155 -6.34 -16.43 -40.52
N SER A 156 -6.03 -16.11 -41.78
CA SER A 156 -5.53 -17.08 -42.76
C SER A 156 -4.19 -17.70 -42.32
N ASP A 157 -3.30 -16.91 -41.70
CA ASP A 157 -2.00 -17.39 -41.19
C ASP A 157 -2.10 -18.35 -39.99
N LEU A 158 -3.23 -18.34 -39.27
CA LEU A 158 -3.46 -19.25 -38.14
C LEU A 158 -4.01 -20.60 -38.61
N GLU A 159 -4.72 -20.62 -39.73
CA GLU A 159 -5.42 -21.78 -40.26
C GLU A 159 -4.59 -22.58 -41.28
N GLY A 160 -5.15 -23.67 -41.79
CA GLY A 160 -4.52 -24.51 -42.80
C GLY A 160 -3.61 -25.63 -42.25
N PRO A 161 -3.12 -26.50 -43.16
CA PRO A 161 -2.32 -27.66 -42.79
C PRO A 161 -0.98 -27.26 -42.13
N LEU A 162 -0.48 -28.13 -41.26
CA LEU A 162 0.87 -28.00 -40.71
C LEU A 162 1.91 -28.28 -41.79
N THR A 163 3.06 -27.60 -41.73
CA THR A 163 4.20 -27.87 -42.62
C THR A 163 5.27 -28.71 -41.95
N TYR A 164 6.18 -29.29 -42.74
CA TYR A 164 7.29 -30.10 -42.22
C TYR A 164 8.25 -29.26 -41.37
N GLU A 165 8.49 -28.00 -41.77
CA GLU A 165 9.37 -27.06 -41.08
C GLU A 165 8.81 -26.70 -39.69
N GLU A 166 7.50 -26.47 -39.57
CA GLU A 166 6.85 -26.18 -38.30
C GLU A 166 7.01 -27.32 -37.30
N ILE A 167 6.67 -28.55 -37.71
CA ILE A 167 6.74 -29.72 -36.82
C ILE A 167 8.19 -30.05 -36.46
N THR A 168 9.13 -29.84 -37.38
CA THR A 168 10.57 -30.05 -37.15
C THR A 168 11.13 -29.01 -36.19
N GLY A 169 10.79 -27.74 -36.39
CA GLY A 169 11.23 -26.64 -35.52
C GLY A 169 10.72 -26.81 -34.09
N VAL A 170 9.45 -27.22 -33.93
CA VAL A 170 8.88 -27.55 -32.63
C VAL A 170 9.61 -28.72 -31.97
N LEU A 171 9.83 -29.83 -32.69
CA LEU A 171 10.51 -31.00 -32.13
C LEU A 171 11.93 -30.68 -31.66
N ARG A 172 12.70 -29.91 -32.43
CA ARG A 172 14.06 -29.50 -32.08
C ARG A 172 14.10 -28.74 -30.74
N ASN A 173 13.11 -27.86 -30.52
CA ASN A 173 12.98 -27.06 -29.31
C ASN A 173 12.35 -27.80 -28.11
N MET A 174 11.81 -29.01 -28.30
CA MET A 174 11.29 -29.79 -27.18
C MET A 174 12.41 -30.23 -26.25
N LYS A 175 12.18 -30.08 -24.94
CA LYS A 175 13.13 -30.51 -23.90
C LYS A 175 13.22 -32.04 -23.84
N ASN A 176 14.44 -32.54 -23.67
CA ASN A 176 14.72 -33.95 -23.43
C ASN A 176 14.31 -34.36 -21.98
N ASN A 177 14.33 -35.66 -21.70
CA ASN A 177 14.04 -36.31 -20.42
C ASN A 177 12.62 -36.02 -19.88
N LYS A 178 11.65 -35.81 -20.78
CA LYS A 178 10.23 -35.64 -20.42
C LYS A 178 9.46 -36.96 -20.53
N SER A 179 8.43 -37.11 -19.69
CA SER A 179 7.57 -38.29 -19.72
C SER A 179 6.94 -38.49 -21.10
N PRO A 180 7.05 -39.69 -21.71
CA PRO A 180 6.23 -40.04 -22.85
C PRO A 180 4.76 -40.20 -22.43
N GLY A 181 3.87 -40.31 -23.41
CA GLY A 181 2.47 -40.67 -23.16
C GLY A 181 2.27 -42.19 -23.10
N SER A 182 1.05 -42.65 -23.37
CA SER A 182 0.67 -44.07 -23.34
C SER A 182 1.34 -44.94 -24.40
N ASP A 183 1.91 -44.34 -25.44
CA ASP A 183 2.67 -45.05 -26.49
C ASP A 183 4.10 -45.41 -26.06
N GLY A 184 4.64 -44.75 -25.05
CA GLY A 184 5.99 -44.96 -24.53
C GLY A 184 7.11 -44.29 -25.33
N PHE A 185 6.81 -43.55 -26.40
CA PHE A 185 7.83 -42.88 -27.22
C PHE A 185 8.17 -41.50 -26.67
N SER A 186 9.45 -41.29 -26.35
CA SER A 186 9.95 -40.03 -25.81
C SER A 186 10.36 -39.05 -26.91
N VAL A 187 10.70 -37.82 -26.55
CA VAL A 187 11.13 -36.80 -27.51
C VAL A 187 12.40 -37.22 -28.25
N GLU A 188 13.32 -37.88 -27.55
CA GLU A 188 14.59 -38.39 -28.07
C GLU A 188 14.39 -39.42 -29.17
N PHE A 189 13.39 -40.30 -29.01
CA PHE A 189 13.01 -41.25 -30.06
C PHE A 189 12.65 -40.52 -31.35
N PHE A 190 11.78 -39.50 -31.27
CA PHE A 190 11.40 -38.73 -32.45
C PHE A 190 12.54 -37.90 -33.01
N LYS A 191 13.44 -37.36 -32.17
CA LYS A 191 14.64 -36.65 -32.64
C LYS A 191 15.62 -37.58 -33.37
N CYS A 192 15.76 -38.82 -32.90
CA CYS A 192 16.67 -39.80 -33.48
C CYS A 192 16.18 -40.35 -34.83
N PHE A 193 14.88 -40.66 -34.93
CA PHE A 193 14.28 -41.28 -36.13
C PHE A 193 13.42 -40.28 -36.92
N TRP A 194 13.77 -38.98 -36.86
CA TRP A 194 12.91 -37.93 -37.40
C TRP A 194 12.76 -38.02 -38.91
N ASP A 195 13.86 -38.30 -39.61
CA ASP A 195 13.87 -38.34 -41.07
C ASP A 195 12.99 -39.49 -41.60
N ASP A 196 12.95 -40.62 -40.87
CA ASP A 196 12.12 -41.78 -41.22
C ASP A 196 10.65 -41.59 -40.85
N ILE A 197 10.35 -40.96 -39.70
CA ILE A 197 9.00 -40.91 -39.11
C ILE A 197 8.27 -39.60 -39.43
N GLY A 198 9.00 -38.49 -39.51
CA GLY A 198 8.49 -37.13 -39.67
C GLY A 198 7.49 -36.97 -40.82
N PRO A 199 7.79 -37.44 -42.04
CA PRO A 199 6.85 -37.35 -43.17
C PRO A 199 5.54 -38.10 -42.93
N PHE A 200 5.58 -39.27 -42.28
CA PHE A 200 4.38 -40.04 -41.94
C PHE A 200 3.57 -39.36 -40.84
N LEU A 201 4.26 -38.78 -39.86
CA LEU A 201 3.62 -38.04 -38.79
C LEU A 201 2.90 -36.79 -39.34
N LEU A 202 3.55 -36.03 -40.22
CA LEU A 202 2.94 -34.87 -40.87
C LEU A 202 1.64 -35.23 -41.58
N ARG A 203 1.66 -36.31 -42.40
CA ARG A 203 0.45 -36.81 -43.08
C ARG A 203 -0.63 -37.18 -42.08
N SER A 204 -0.28 -37.86 -40.98
CA SER A 204 -1.25 -38.23 -39.94
C SER A 204 -1.85 -37.02 -39.23
N LEU A 205 -1.06 -35.96 -38.98
CA LEU A 205 -1.53 -34.75 -38.32
C LEU A 205 -2.45 -33.94 -39.23
N ASN A 206 -2.08 -33.76 -40.50
CA ASN A 206 -2.89 -33.05 -41.48
C ASN A 206 -4.17 -33.81 -41.85
N PHE A 207 -4.15 -35.15 -41.82
CA PHE A 207 -5.38 -35.93 -41.90
C PHE A 207 -6.31 -35.65 -40.71
N GLY A 208 -5.75 -35.55 -39.50
CA GLY A 208 -6.49 -35.25 -38.28
C GLY A 208 -7.10 -33.85 -38.25
N TYR A 209 -6.45 -32.86 -38.87
CA TYR A 209 -6.97 -31.50 -39.02
C TYR A 209 -8.28 -31.46 -39.81
N LYS A 210 -8.38 -32.23 -40.91
CA LYS A 210 -9.59 -32.28 -41.75
C LYS A 210 -10.66 -33.26 -41.28
N ASN A 211 -10.27 -34.27 -40.51
CA ASN A 211 -11.14 -35.39 -40.14
C ASN A 211 -11.14 -35.59 -38.62
N TYR A 212 -10.39 -36.57 -38.14
CA TYR A 212 -10.33 -36.92 -36.73
C TYR A 212 -8.93 -37.38 -36.34
N LEU A 213 -8.54 -37.04 -35.12
CA LEU A 213 -7.31 -37.55 -34.52
C LEU A 213 -7.35 -39.07 -34.35
N SER A 214 -6.21 -39.73 -34.53
CA SER A 214 -6.08 -41.17 -34.28
C SER A 214 -6.31 -41.52 -32.81
N VAL A 215 -6.58 -42.80 -32.53
CA VAL A 215 -6.83 -43.29 -31.16
C VAL A 215 -5.69 -42.94 -30.22
N THR A 216 -4.43 -43.07 -30.67
CA THR A 216 -3.27 -42.73 -29.85
C THR A 216 -3.13 -41.22 -29.64
N GLN A 217 -3.50 -40.38 -30.62
CA GLN A 217 -3.48 -38.92 -30.46
C GLN A 217 -4.58 -38.42 -29.51
N LYS A 218 -5.72 -39.12 -29.43
CA LYS A 218 -6.84 -38.80 -28.52
C LYS A 218 -6.65 -39.35 -27.10
N HIS A 219 -5.72 -40.28 -26.90
CA HIS A 219 -5.53 -40.94 -25.61
C HIS A 219 -4.50 -40.21 -24.76
N GLY A 220 -4.92 -39.77 -23.56
CA GLY A 220 -4.04 -39.27 -22.50
C GLY A 220 -4.17 -40.11 -21.24
N VAL A 221 -3.08 -40.28 -20.50
CA VAL A 221 -3.10 -40.96 -19.19
C VAL A 221 -2.98 -39.91 -18.10
N ILE A 222 -3.97 -39.83 -17.22
CA ILE A 222 -3.93 -38.92 -16.07
C ILE A 222 -3.12 -39.58 -14.95
N THR A 223 -2.07 -38.92 -14.50
CA THR A 223 -1.33 -39.28 -13.28
C THR A 223 -1.55 -38.20 -12.23
N LEU A 224 -1.68 -38.62 -10.97
CA LEU A 224 -1.87 -37.68 -9.86
C LEU A 224 -0.53 -37.35 -9.21
N ILE A 225 -0.33 -36.07 -8.90
CA ILE A 225 0.86 -35.58 -8.19
C ILE A 225 0.42 -34.76 -6.97
N PRO A 226 0.91 -35.09 -5.75
CA PRO A 226 0.49 -34.37 -4.55
C PRO A 226 1.04 -32.93 -4.53
N LYS A 227 0.25 -31.98 -4.03
CA LYS A 227 0.71 -30.62 -3.70
C LYS A 227 1.67 -30.69 -2.50
N GLY A 228 2.83 -30.03 -2.61
CA GLY A 228 3.82 -29.97 -1.52
C GLY A 228 3.23 -29.33 -0.25
N GLY A 229 3.56 -29.89 0.92
CA GLY A 229 3.14 -29.35 2.23
C GLY A 229 1.65 -29.46 2.56
N LYS A 230 0.83 -30.09 1.70
CA LYS A 230 -0.61 -30.24 1.94
C LYS A 230 -0.98 -31.69 2.34
N PRO A 231 -2.03 -31.87 3.16
CA PRO A 231 -2.49 -33.21 3.54
C PRO A 231 -2.97 -34.00 2.32
N ARG A 232 -2.52 -35.26 2.21
CA ARG A 232 -2.73 -36.11 1.02
C ARG A 232 -4.05 -36.87 1.02
N TYR A 233 -4.76 -36.89 2.14
CA TYR A 233 -6.06 -37.54 2.22
C TYR A 233 -7.18 -36.73 1.52
N TYR A 234 -6.97 -35.46 1.19
CA TYR A 234 -7.92 -34.69 0.39
C TYR A 234 -7.63 -34.77 -1.12
N LEU A 235 -8.63 -35.13 -1.93
CA LEU A 235 -8.51 -35.20 -3.39
C LEU A 235 -8.14 -33.87 -4.05
N ASN A 236 -8.63 -32.74 -3.52
CA ASN A 236 -8.30 -31.39 -4.00
C ASN A 236 -6.80 -31.04 -3.86
N ASN A 237 -6.06 -31.78 -3.04
CA ASN A 237 -4.63 -31.63 -2.87
C ASN A 237 -3.79 -32.43 -3.86
N TRP A 238 -4.43 -33.17 -4.77
CA TRP A 238 -3.77 -33.88 -5.87
C TRP A 238 -3.95 -33.12 -7.18
N ARG A 239 -2.84 -32.92 -7.89
CA ARG A 239 -2.79 -32.30 -9.22
C ARG A 239 -2.94 -33.40 -10.28
N PRO A 240 -4.01 -33.39 -11.09
CA PRO A 240 -4.10 -34.26 -12.25
C PRO A 240 -3.19 -33.75 -13.36
N ILE A 241 -2.25 -34.58 -13.80
CA ILE A 241 -1.34 -34.29 -14.91
C ILE A 241 -1.60 -35.28 -16.04
N SER A 242 -1.99 -34.77 -17.21
CA SER A 242 -2.22 -35.58 -18.41
C SER A 242 -0.91 -35.87 -19.14
N LEU A 243 -0.53 -37.15 -19.18
CA LEU A 243 0.56 -37.65 -20.00
C LEU A 243 0.08 -37.84 -21.44
N LEU A 244 0.38 -36.85 -22.27
CA LEU A 244 0.03 -36.83 -23.69
C LEU A 244 1.16 -37.41 -24.55
N ASN A 245 0.79 -38.09 -25.64
CA ASN A 245 1.73 -38.63 -26.61
C ASN A 245 2.46 -37.49 -27.35
N VAL A 246 3.74 -37.70 -27.69
CA VAL A 246 4.59 -36.68 -28.32
C VAL A 246 4.02 -36.16 -29.65
N PRO A 247 3.45 -36.98 -30.55
CA PRO A 247 2.72 -36.51 -31.74
C PRO A 247 1.68 -35.41 -31.46
N TYR A 248 0.89 -35.58 -30.41
CA TYR A 248 -0.12 -34.59 -29.99
C TYR A 248 0.54 -33.32 -29.45
N LYS A 249 1.60 -33.46 -28.65
CA LYS A 249 2.38 -32.32 -28.13
C LYS A 249 3.00 -31.51 -29.27
N ILE A 250 3.47 -32.14 -30.34
CA ILE A 250 4.02 -31.45 -31.52
C ILE A 250 2.93 -30.62 -32.19
N ALA A 251 1.79 -31.23 -32.50
CA ALA A 251 0.68 -30.55 -33.16
C ALA A 251 0.13 -29.37 -32.35
N SER A 252 -0.20 -29.61 -31.07
CA SER A 252 -0.68 -28.56 -30.15
C SER A 252 0.33 -27.43 -29.97
N SER A 253 1.64 -27.72 -29.95
CA SER A 253 2.68 -26.68 -29.87
C SER A 253 2.78 -25.87 -31.16
N CYS A 254 2.60 -26.48 -32.35
CA CYS A 254 2.57 -25.73 -33.62
C CYS A 254 1.41 -24.73 -33.62
N ILE A 255 0.20 -25.21 -33.27
CA ILE A 255 -1.00 -24.36 -33.18
C ILE A 255 -0.79 -23.24 -32.16
N ALA A 256 -0.27 -23.55 -30.98
CA ALA A 256 0.03 -22.54 -29.96
C ALA A 256 1.04 -21.49 -30.46
N ASN A 257 2.05 -21.89 -31.24
CA ASN A 257 3.02 -20.97 -31.81
C ASN A 257 2.42 -20.08 -32.91
N ARG A 258 1.44 -20.56 -33.68
CA ARG A 258 0.66 -19.72 -34.60
C ARG A 258 -0.12 -18.67 -33.81
N MET A 259 -0.89 -19.09 -32.79
CA MET A 259 -1.70 -18.17 -31.96
C MET A 259 -0.86 -17.11 -31.25
N LYS A 260 0.32 -17.46 -30.72
CA LYS A 260 1.20 -16.51 -30.02
C LYS A 260 1.58 -15.28 -30.85
N LYS A 261 1.60 -15.37 -32.17
CA LYS A 261 1.94 -14.24 -33.06
C LYS A 261 0.89 -13.14 -33.01
N VAL A 262 -0.37 -13.48 -32.76
CA VAL A 262 -1.49 -12.53 -32.83
C VAL A 262 -2.03 -12.14 -31.46
N LEU A 263 -1.83 -12.95 -30.41
CA LEU A 263 -2.35 -12.68 -29.06
C LEU A 263 -2.03 -11.27 -28.51
N PRO A 264 -0.83 -10.70 -28.71
CA PRO A 264 -0.52 -9.34 -28.23
C PRO A 264 -1.40 -8.24 -28.84
N ASN A 265 -1.94 -8.46 -30.04
CA ASN A 265 -2.78 -7.50 -30.75
C ASN A 265 -4.24 -7.56 -30.30
N ILE A 266 -4.69 -8.71 -29.81
CA ILE A 266 -6.09 -8.93 -29.39
C ILE A 266 -6.28 -8.64 -27.90
N ILE A 267 -5.30 -9.01 -27.08
CA ILE A 267 -5.43 -8.93 -25.62
C ILE A 267 -4.96 -7.56 -25.13
N SER A 268 -5.81 -6.87 -24.37
CA SER A 268 -5.52 -5.55 -23.76
C SER A 268 -4.13 -5.52 -23.10
N PRO A 269 -3.34 -4.44 -23.25
CA PRO A 269 -2.06 -4.25 -22.55
C PRO A 269 -2.13 -4.52 -21.05
N ASP A 270 -3.28 -4.27 -20.42
CA ASP A 270 -3.49 -4.41 -18.97
C ASP A 270 -3.39 -5.87 -18.47
N GLN A 271 -3.61 -6.84 -19.37
CA GLN A 271 -3.38 -8.25 -19.06
C GLN A 271 -1.87 -8.53 -19.08
N SER A 272 -1.24 -8.40 -17.92
CA SER A 272 0.20 -8.58 -17.75
C SER A 272 0.64 -10.05 -17.62
N GLY A 273 -0.28 -10.96 -17.30
CA GLY A 273 0.00 -12.39 -17.13
C GLY A 273 -0.04 -13.21 -18.43
N PHE A 274 0.85 -14.20 -18.52
CA PHE A 274 0.86 -15.26 -19.56
C PHE A 274 1.07 -14.79 -21.02
N LEU A 275 1.53 -13.56 -21.22
CA LEU A 275 1.91 -13.01 -22.53
C LEU A 275 3.40 -12.67 -22.55
N GLY A 276 4.06 -13.03 -23.65
CA GLY A 276 5.50 -12.77 -23.81
C GLY A 276 5.79 -11.27 -23.86
N GLY A 277 6.81 -10.83 -23.11
CA GLY A 277 7.25 -9.43 -23.10
C GLY A 277 6.48 -8.50 -22.16
N ARG A 278 5.48 -8.99 -21.43
CA ARG A 278 4.74 -8.20 -20.43
C ARG A 278 5.23 -8.50 -19.01
N TYR A 279 5.29 -7.47 -18.16
CA TYR A 279 5.75 -7.59 -16.77
C TYR A 279 4.60 -7.38 -15.79
N ILE A 280 4.44 -8.31 -14.84
CA ILE A 280 3.38 -8.22 -13.83
C ILE A 280 3.51 -6.99 -12.93
N GLY A 281 4.73 -6.46 -12.77
CA GLY A 281 4.96 -5.24 -11.99
C GLY A 281 4.40 -3.97 -12.64
N ASP A 282 4.11 -3.98 -13.94
CA ASP A 282 3.48 -2.84 -14.61
C ASP A 282 2.08 -2.59 -14.04
N SER A 283 1.31 -3.66 -13.76
CA SER A 283 0.00 -3.56 -13.09
C SER A 283 0.12 -2.97 -11.67
N ILE A 284 1.18 -3.33 -10.93
CA ILE A 284 1.44 -2.76 -9.60
C ILE A 284 1.77 -1.26 -9.72
N ARG A 285 2.57 -0.90 -10.72
CA ARG A 285 2.93 0.50 -10.99
C ARG A 285 1.73 1.33 -11.39
N THR A 286 0.85 0.83 -12.25
CA THR A 286 -0.40 1.52 -12.61
C THR A 286 -1.27 1.79 -11.37
N VAL A 287 -1.40 0.83 -10.46
CA VAL A 287 -2.11 1.04 -9.19
C VAL A 287 -1.44 2.11 -8.34
N TYR A 288 -0.11 2.09 -8.25
CA TYR A 288 0.64 3.11 -7.52
C TYR A 288 0.45 4.50 -8.12
N ASP A 289 0.49 4.62 -9.45
CA ASP A 289 0.29 5.88 -10.17
C ASP A 289 -1.15 6.40 -9.96
N ILE A 290 -2.16 5.51 -9.91
CA ILE A 290 -3.54 5.86 -9.57
C ILE A 290 -3.64 6.38 -8.14
N ILE A 291 -3.09 5.66 -7.16
CA ILE A 291 -3.08 6.09 -5.75
C ILE A 291 -2.38 7.44 -5.63
N HIS A 292 -1.23 7.61 -6.26
CA HIS A 292 -0.48 8.85 -6.26
C HIS A 292 -1.27 10.00 -6.90
N SER A 293 -1.99 9.74 -7.99
CA SER A 293 -2.86 10.74 -8.63
C SER A 293 -4.02 11.17 -7.73
N LEU A 294 -4.62 10.23 -7.00
CA LEU A 294 -5.69 10.51 -6.02
C LEU A 294 -5.17 11.24 -4.77
N GLU A 295 -3.93 10.95 -4.35
CA GLU A 295 -3.27 11.69 -3.26
C GLU A 295 -2.92 13.12 -3.66
N LEU A 296 -2.54 13.36 -4.92
CA LEU A 296 -2.33 14.69 -5.48
C LEU A 296 -3.64 15.50 -5.55
N ASP A 297 -4.80 14.84 -5.68
CA ASP A 297 -6.12 15.48 -5.66
C ASP A 297 -6.54 16.03 -4.29
N ASN A 298 -5.75 15.85 -3.21
CA ASN A 298 -5.90 16.58 -1.93
C ASN A 298 -5.59 18.09 -2.02
N THR A 299 -5.64 18.68 -3.21
CA THR A 299 -5.53 20.12 -3.46
C THR A 299 -6.43 21.01 -2.56
N PRO A 300 -7.65 20.61 -2.13
CA PRO A 300 -8.42 21.41 -1.19
C PRO A 300 -7.79 21.50 0.21
N ALA A 301 -7.12 20.45 0.67
CA ALA A 301 -6.38 20.44 1.94
C ALA A 301 -5.16 21.37 1.87
N CYS A 302 -4.53 21.51 0.71
CA CYS A 302 -3.45 22.47 0.47
C CYS A 302 -3.94 23.93 0.58
N VAL A 303 -5.15 24.24 0.09
CA VAL A 303 -5.73 25.58 0.24
C VAL A 303 -6.03 25.89 1.72
N GLY A 304 -6.60 24.93 2.45
CA GLY A 304 -6.86 25.07 3.90
C GLY A 304 -5.59 25.19 4.76
N SER A 305 -4.56 24.42 4.44
CA SER A 305 -3.25 24.50 5.11
C SER A 305 -2.50 25.79 4.76
N MET A 306 -2.60 26.30 3.53
CA MET A 306 -2.07 27.62 3.18
C MET A 306 -2.78 28.74 3.95
N CYS A 307 -4.11 28.72 4.05
CA CYS A 307 -4.86 29.69 4.86
C CYS A 307 -4.41 29.66 6.33
N SER A 308 -4.36 28.46 6.93
CA SER A 308 -3.91 28.28 8.32
C SER A 308 -2.45 28.74 8.51
N GLY A 309 -1.55 28.35 7.61
CA GLY A 309 -0.13 28.72 7.66
C GLY A 309 0.09 30.22 7.52
N LEU A 310 -0.61 30.88 6.59
CA LEU A 310 -0.51 32.33 6.41
C LEU A 310 -1.11 33.12 7.58
N THR A 311 -2.10 32.57 8.28
CA THR A 311 -2.66 33.18 9.49
C THR A 311 -1.58 33.39 10.56
N PHE A 312 -0.67 32.43 10.73
CA PHE A 312 0.44 32.56 11.68
C PHE A 312 1.65 33.27 11.07
N MET A 313 2.00 32.99 9.81
CA MET A 313 3.18 33.57 9.16
C MET A 313 3.09 35.09 8.99
N MET A 314 1.88 35.65 8.85
CA MET A 314 1.65 37.09 8.76
C MET A 314 1.57 37.79 10.14
N SER A 315 1.71 37.05 11.25
CA SER A 315 1.65 37.59 12.61
C SER A 315 2.68 38.71 12.89
N PRO A 316 3.93 38.66 12.37
CA PRO A 316 4.88 39.76 12.55
C PRO A 316 4.41 41.04 11.86
N ILE A 317 3.86 40.93 10.66
CA ILE A 317 3.34 42.07 9.90
C ILE A 317 2.12 42.66 10.61
N SER A 318 1.24 41.80 11.11
CA SER A 318 0.10 42.19 11.94
C SER A 318 0.52 42.96 13.21
N SER A 319 1.58 42.51 13.90
CA SER A 319 2.11 43.20 15.07
C SER A 319 2.65 44.59 14.75
N LEU A 320 3.37 44.74 13.63
CA LEU A 320 3.90 46.03 13.16
C LEU A 320 2.78 46.99 12.76
N MET A 321 1.73 46.49 12.12
CA MET A 321 0.55 47.28 11.79
C MET A 321 -0.18 47.73 13.06
N THR A 322 -0.31 46.85 14.05
CA THR A 322 -0.92 47.17 15.35
C THR A 322 -0.17 48.28 16.07
N ASP A 323 1.17 48.25 16.06
CA ASP A 323 2.01 49.29 16.67
C ASP A 323 1.89 50.65 15.93
N ARG A 324 1.68 50.64 14.61
CA ARG A 324 1.68 51.86 13.79
C ARG A 324 0.30 52.50 13.62
N LEU A 325 -0.71 51.70 13.36
CA LEU A 325 -2.09 52.14 13.07
C LEU A 325 -3.00 52.04 14.30
N GLY A 326 -2.54 51.36 15.35
CA GLY A 326 -3.33 51.06 16.54
C GLY A 326 -4.22 49.82 16.37
N CYS A 327 -4.69 49.27 17.50
CA CYS A 327 -5.47 48.02 17.52
C CYS A 327 -6.78 48.11 16.71
N ARG A 328 -7.50 49.23 16.80
CA ARG A 328 -8.79 49.41 16.13
C ARG A 328 -8.68 49.41 14.61
N ALA A 329 -7.82 50.25 14.05
CA ALA A 329 -7.67 50.37 12.60
C ALA A 329 -7.12 49.08 12.00
N THR A 330 -6.16 48.45 12.67
CA THR A 330 -5.57 47.17 12.23
C THR A 330 -6.61 46.06 12.18
N ALA A 331 -7.43 45.91 13.22
CA ALA A 331 -8.47 44.89 13.26
C ALA A 331 -9.54 45.09 12.17
N LEU A 332 -9.96 46.34 11.92
CA LEU A 332 -10.92 46.66 10.85
C LEU A 332 -10.37 46.37 9.45
N ILE A 333 -9.09 46.70 9.21
CA ILE A 333 -8.43 46.42 7.92
C ILE A 333 -8.33 44.90 7.70
N GLY A 334 -7.84 44.16 8.70
CA GLY A 334 -7.70 42.70 8.61
C GLY A 334 -9.04 42.00 8.37
N GLY A 335 -10.06 42.35 9.15
CA GLY A 335 -11.41 41.80 9.00
C GLY A 335 -12.07 42.14 7.66
N SER A 336 -11.81 43.34 7.11
CA SER A 336 -12.28 43.72 5.77
C SER A 336 -11.61 42.91 4.66
N ILE A 337 -10.29 42.68 4.75
CA ILE A 337 -9.53 41.85 3.82
C ILE A 337 -10.05 40.40 3.86
N ALA A 338 -10.24 39.84 5.06
CA ALA A 338 -10.77 38.48 5.21
C ALA A 338 -12.19 38.35 4.66
N SER A 339 -13.06 39.33 4.92
CA SER A 339 -14.44 39.36 4.40
C SER A 339 -14.46 39.46 2.87
N LEU A 340 -13.59 40.28 2.27
CA LEU A 340 -13.45 40.37 0.82
C LEU A 340 -12.93 39.05 0.22
N GLY A 341 -11.95 38.42 0.87
CA GLY A 341 -11.43 37.11 0.48
C GLY A 341 -12.50 36.01 0.48
N LEU A 342 -13.31 35.93 1.54
CA LEU A 342 -14.45 35.01 1.64
C LEU A 342 -15.50 35.27 0.57
N PHE A 343 -15.87 36.55 0.36
CA PHE A 343 -16.87 36.92 -0.64
C PHE A 343 -16.41 36.56 -2.06
N CYS A 344 -15.18 36.94 -2.43
CA CYS A 344 -14.59 36.62 -3.72
C CYS A 344 -14.49 35.11 -3.94
N SER A 345 -14.13 34.33 -2.91
CA SER A 345 -14.06 32.87 -2.99
C SER A 345 -15.40 32.24 -3.37
N SER A 346 -16.53 32.87 -3.05
CA SER A 346 -17.86 32.36 -3.42
C SER A 346 -18.17 32.39 -4.93
N PHE A 347 -17.37 33.12 -5.73
CA PHE A 347 -17.55 33.25 -7.18
C PHE A 347 -16.50 32.47 -7.98
N VAL A 348 -15.48 31.93 -7.31
CA VAL A 348 -14.38 31.22 -7.95
C VAL A 348 -14.77 29.76 -8.24
N ASN A 349 -14.53 29.30 -9.48
CA ASN A 349 -14.82 27.91 -9.92
C ASN A 349 -13.53 27.12 -10.23
N ARG A 350 -12.36 27.66 -9.89
CA ARG A 350 -11.03 27.16 -10.25
C ARG A 350 -10.15 27.16 -8.99
N ILE A 351 -9.53 26.04 -8.67
CA ILE A 351 -8.82 25.87 -7.38
C ILE A 351 -7.56 26.74 -7.28
N GLU A 352 -6.94 27.05 -8.42
CA GLU A 352 -5.76 27.92 -8.51
C GLU A 352 -6.05 29.30 -7.94
N TRP A 353 -7.26 29.81 -8.20
CA TRP A 353 -7.72 31.11 -7.69
C TRP A 353 -8.16 31.05 -6.22
N LEU A 354 -8.50 29.86 -5.69
CA LEU A 354 -8.78 29.68 -4.26
C LEU A 354 -7.53 29.80 -3.40
N TYR A 355 -6.34 29.47 -3.91
CA TYR A 355 -5.08 29.77 -3.20
C TYR A 355 -4.91 31.28 -2.94
N LEU A 356 -5.36 32.11 -3.87
CA LEU A 356 -5.31 33.57 -3.73
C LEU A 356 -6.44 34.10 -2.83
N THR A 357 -7.70 33.78 -3.14
CA THR A 357 -8.85 34.36 -2.44
C THR A 357 -9.06 33.74 -1.06
N TYR A 358 -9.01 32.41 -0.97
CA TYR A 358 -9.22 31.69 0.29
C TYR A 358 -7.91 31.55 1.07
N GLY A 359 -6.81 31.16 0.43
CA GLY A 359 -5.52 31.01 1.09
C GLY A 359 -4.96 32.35 1.57
N LEU A 360 -4.59 33.24 0.65
CA LEU A 360 -3.86 34.48 0.96
C LEU A 360 -4.73 35.53 1.65
N PHE A 361 -5.90 35.87 1.10
CA PHE A 361 -6.70 36.98 1.65
C PHE A 361 -7.35 36.63 2.99
N ILE A 362 -7.94 35.44 3.13
CA ILE A 362 -8.53 35.03 4.42
C ILE A 362 -7.43 34.82 5.45
N GLY A 363 -6.38 34.04 5.13
CA GLY A 363 -5.29 33.78 6.07
C GLY A 363 -4.58 35.06 6.53
N GLY A 364 -4.17 35.92 5.59
CA GLY A 364 -3.55 37.21 5.90
C GLY A 364 -4.50 38.16 6.64
N GLY A 365 -5.77 38.22 6.23
CA GLY A 365 -6.79 39.05 6.88
C GLY A 365 -7.08 38.64 8.33
N PHE A 366 -7.21 37.33 8.60
CA PHE A 366 -7.36 36.80 9.96
C PHE A 366 -6.14 37.07 10.82
N SER A 367 -4.92 36.96 10.29
CA SER A 367 -3.70 37.33 11.01
C SER A 367 -3.72 38.80 11.47
N ILE A 368 -3.99 39.70 10.53
CA ILE A 368 -4.06 41.15 10.76
C ILE A 368 -5.20 41.49 11.74
N GLY A 369 -6.33 40.77 11.67
CA GLY A 369 -7.48 40.94 12.55
C GLY A 369 -7.28 40.40 13.97
N TYR A 370 -6.56 39.29 14.11
CA TYR A 370 -6.43 38.53 15.36
C TYR A 370 -5.46 39.18 16.35
N THR A 371 -4.26 39.58 15.92
CA THR A 371 -3.22 40.13 16.82
C THR A 371 -3.69 41.34 17.65
N PRO A 372 -4.43 42.33 17.09
CA PRO A 372 -4.98 43.43 17.87
C PRO A 372 -5.85 43.02 19.06
N SER A 373 -6.59 41.90 18.94
CA SER A 373 -7.48 41.40 19.99
C SER A 373 -6.73 40.89 21.22
N LEU A 374 -5.50 40.40 21.04
CA LEU A 374 -4.63 39.99 22.15
C LEU A 374 -3.91 41.19 22.78
N VAL A 375 -3.43 42.12 21.95
CA VAL A 375 -2.66 43.29 22.43
C VAL A 375 -3.53 44.21 23.28
N ILE A 376 -4.79 44.44 22.90
CA ILE A 376 -5.68 45.37 23.61
C ILE A 376 -5.94 44.95 25.05
N LEU A 377 -5.95 43.65 25.37
CA LEU A 377 -6.15 43.16 26.74
C LEU A 377 -5.06 43.65 27.69
N GLY A 378 -3.81 43.66 27.25
CA GLY A 378 -2.68 44.15 28.05
C GLY A 378 -2.70 45.66 28.30
N HIS A 379 -3.45 46.43 27.49
CA HIS A 379 -3.64 47.86 27.73
C HIS A 379 -4.66 48.12 28.84
N TYR A 380 -5.70 47.28 28.96
CA TYR A 380 -6.78 47.45 29.93
C TYR A 380 -6.53 46.73 31.26
N PHE A 381 -5.97 45.52 31.21
CA PHE A 381 -5.86 44.66 32.39
C PHE A 381 -4.39 44.42 32.75
N LYS A 382 -3.92 45.08 33.82
CA LYS A 382 -2.55 44.89 34.34
C LYS A 382 -2.43 43.85 35.46
N LYS A 383 -3.51 43.62 36.23
CA LYS A 383 -3.51 42.73 37.42
C LYS A 383 -4.24 41.40 37.23
N ARG A 384 -5.19 41.34 36.30
CA ARG A 384 -6.04 40.16 36.03
C ARG A 384 -6.05 39.85 34.53
N ILE A 385 -4.86 39.86 33.94
CA ILE A 385 -4.71 39.69 32.49
C ILE A 385 -4.98 38.24 32.08
N GLY A 386 -4.63 37.28 32.93
CA GLY A 386 -4.92 35.86 32.75
C GLY A 386 -6.42 35.58 32.72
N LEU A 387 -7.19 36.09 33.69
CA LEU A 387 -8.65 35.98 33.71
C LEU A 387 -9.28 36.61 32.45
N ALA A 388 -8.84 37.81 32.06
CA ALA A 388 -9.37 38.48 30.88
C ALA A 388 -9.06 37.69 29.58
N ASN A 389 -7.83 37.16 29.45
CA ASN A 389 -7.46 36.33 28.33
C ASN A 389 -8.23 35.00 28.31
N GLY A 390 -8.49 34.39 29.47
CA GLY A 390 -9.31 33.19 29.59
C GLY A 390 -10.75 33.38 29.12
N ILE A 391 -11.39 34.51 29.49
CA ILE A 391 -12.75 34.83 29.04
C ILE A 391 -12.77 35.06 27.52
N VAL A 392 -11.85 35.88 26.99
CA VAL A 392 -11.80 36.16 25.55
C VAL A 392 -11.50 34.90 24.75
N ALA A 393 -10.52 34.09 25.19
CA ALA A 393 -10.17 32.84 24.52
C ALA A 393 -11.31 31.82 24.56
N THR A 394 -12.15 31.79 25.61
CA THR A 394 -13.32 30.88 25.66
C THR A 394 -14.30 31.13 24.51
N GLY A 395 -14.34 32.35 23.97
CA GLY A 395 -15.13 32.69 22.79
C GLY A 395 -14.86 31.77 21.60
N SER A 396 -13.61 31.40 21.31
CA SER A 396 -13.33 30.51 20.17
C SER A 396 -13.78 29.07 20.43
N SER A 397 -13.83 28.59 21.67
CA SER A 397 -14.39 27.27 22.01
C SER A 397 -15.88 27.19 21.70
N ILE A 398 -16.63 28.27 21.96
CA ILE A 398 -18.06 28.35 21.63
C ILE A 398 -18.26 28.23 20.12
N PHE A 399 -17.44 28.94 19.33
CA PHE A 399 -17.46 28.81 17.87
C PHE A 399 -17.03 27.41 17.40
N THR A 400 -16.02 26.78 18.01
CA THR A 400 -15.61 25.41 17.66
C THR A 400 -16.73 24.39 17.86
N ILE A 401 -17.62 24.60 18.84
CA ILE A 401 -18.77 23.72 19.08
C ILE A 401 -19.92 24.05 18.12
N ALA A 402 -20.33 25.32 18.02
CA ALA A 402 -21.56 25.68 17.32
C ALA A 402 -21.38 25.82 15.79
N LEU A 403 -20.22 26.30 15.34
CA LEU A 403 -19.99 26.66 13.94
C LEU A 403 -19.96 25.45 12.99
N PRO A 404 -19.36 24.29 13.33
CA PRO A 404 -19.38 23.12 12.45
C PRO A 404 -20.79 22.64 12.13
N PHE A 405 -21.68 22.55 13.13
CA PHE A 405 -23.08 22.16 12.92
C PHE A 405 -23.83 23.16 12.04
N LEU A 406 -23.62 24.47 12.28
CA LEU A 406 -24.22 25.51 11.47
C LEU A 406 -23.71 25.47 10.01
N ILE A 407 -22.40 25.31 9.81
CA ILE A 407 -21.79 25.22 8.48
C ILE A 407 -22.30 23.99 7.74
N GLN A 408 -22.36 22.83 8.40
CA GLN A 408 -22.83 21.59 7.80
C GLN A 408 -24.29 21.71 7.37
N TYR A 409 -25.16 22.22 8.24
CA TYR A 409 -26.57 22.48 7.90
C TYR A 409 -26.72 23.41 6.68
N ILE A 410 -26.00 24.54 6.66
CA ILE A 410 -26.07 25.49 5.53
C ILE A 410 -25.48 24.87 4.26
N LEU A 411 -24.42 24.08 4.38
CA LEU A 411 -23.76 23.43 3.26
C LEU A 411 -24.66 22.39 2.60
N ASP A 412 -25.35 21.58 3.41
CA ASP A 412 -26.24 20.52 2.92
C ASP A 412 -27.48 21.10 2.23
N GLU A 413 -28.07 22.16 2.79
CA GLU A 413 -29.29 22.79 2.25
C GLU A 413 -29.03 23.75 1.08
N PHE A 414 -27.93 24.51 1.12
CA PHE A 414 -27.72 25.65 0.22
C PHE A 414 -26.42 25.60 -0.61
N GLY A 415 -25.55 24.63 -0.35
CA GLY A 415 -24.31 24.41 -1.10
C GLY A 415 -23.19 25.42 -0.81
N LEU A 416 -21.97 25.04 -1.22
CA LEU A 416 -20.71 25.69 -0.85
C LEU A 416 -20.67 27.21 -1.12
N LYS A 417 -21.20 27.66 -2.25
CA LYS A 417 -21.15 29.08 -2.64
C LYS A 417 -21.97 29.95 -1.69
N LEU A 418 -23.14 29.48 -1.26
CA LEU A 418 -23.97 30.24 -0.33
C LEU A 418 -23.40 30.17 1.08
N THR A 419 -22.84 29.03 1.49
CA THR A 419 -22.12 28.88 2.76
C THR A 419 -21.00 29.92 2.89
N LEU A 420 -20.16 30.11 1.86
CA LEU A 420 -19.10 31.12 1.87
C LEU A 420 -19.63 32.56 2.01
N ARG A 421 -20.79 32.86 1.44
CA ARG A 421 -21.44 34.18 1.59
C ARG A 421 -22.01 34.39 2.99
N TYR A 422 -22.62 33.37 3.59
CA TYR A 422 -23.04 33.43 5.00
C TYR A 422 -21.84 33.63 5.93
N MET A 423 -20.73 32.93 5.68
CA MET A 423 -19.47 33.11 6.43
C MET A 423 -18.89 34.52 6.26
N THR A 424 -19.07 35.13 5.09
CA THR A 424 -18.71 36.55 4.86
C THR A 424 -19.50 37.46 5.80
N VAL A 425 -20.82 37.28 5.90
CA VAL A 425 -21.68 38.10 6.77
C VAL A 425 -21.26 37.96 8.24
N ILE A 426 -21.01 36.74 8.72
CA ILE A 426 -20.54 36.48 10.08
C ILE A 426 -19.21 37.21 10.32
N THR A 427 -18.27 37.13 9.37
CA THR A 427 -16.95 37.78 9.49
C THR A 427 -17.06 39.31 9.52
N ILE A 428 -17.96 39.91 8.74
CA ILE A 428 -18.23 41.35 8.77
C ILE A 428 -18.77 41.76 10.15
N VAL A 429 -19.75 41.01 10.69
CA VAL A 429 -20.32 41.28 12.01
C VAL A 429 -19.24 41.21 13.10
N MET A 430 -18.37 40.20 13.07
CA MET A 430 -17.24 40.12 13.99
C MET A 430 -16.27 41.30 13.85
N THR A 431 -16.01 41.73 12.62
CA THR A 431 -15.13 42.87 12.33
C THR A 431 -15.66 44.17 12.92
N LEU A 432 -16.99 44.38 12.93
CA LEU A 432 -17.61 45.55 13.56
C LEU A 432 -17.35 45.60 15.08
N GLY A 433 -17.13 44.45 15.73
CA GLY A 433 -16.73 44.38 17.14
C GLY A 433 -15.40 45.10 17.44
N ALA A 434 -14.52 45.25 16.45
CA ALA A 434 -13.27 45.99 16.59
C ALA A 434 -13.46 47.49 16.89
N LEU A 435 -14.66 48.04 16.64
CA LEU A 435 -14.99 49.44 16.97
C LEU A 435 -14.91 49.72 18.47
N VAL A 436 -15.04 48.69 19.31
CA VAL A 436 -14.94 48.78 20.78
C VAL A 436 -13.50 48.99 21.24
N PHE A 437 -12.49 48.66 20.41
CA PHE A 437 -11.08 48.86 20.76
C PHE A 437 -10.76 50.35 20.85
N THR A 438 -10.81 50.90 22.06
CA THR A 438 -10.49 52.31 22.32
C THR A 438 -9.00 52.41 22.70
N PRO A 439 -8.19 53.21 21.98
CA PRO A 439 -6.77 53.30 22.25
C PRO A 439 -6.52 54.14 23.52
N LEU A 440 -6.04 53.51 24.59
CA LEU A 440 -5.57 54.20 25.79
C LEU A 440 -4.15 54.75 25.54
N LEU A 441 -4.03 56.05 25.24
CA LEU A 441 -2.73 56.74 25.19
C LEU A 441 -2.13 56.82 26.61
N GLU A 442 -1.04 56.10 26.87
CA GLU A 442 -0.31 56.22 28.14
C GLU A 442 0.42 57.59 28.18
N LYS A 443 0.17 58.40 29.22
CA LYS A 443 0.80 59.71 29.42
C LYS A 443 2.27 59.52 29.83
N GLU A 444 3.24 59.90 28.99
CA GLU A 444 4.64 59.97 29.42
C GLU A 444 4.87 61.14 30.39
N VAL A 445 5.41 60.84 31.58
CA VAL A 445 5.94 61.84 32.52
C VAL A 445 7.45 61.95 32.25
N LYS A 446 7.91 63.06 31.69
CA LYS A 446 9.35 63.37 31.63
C LYS A 446 9.81 63.95 32.95
N GLU A 447 10.83 63.35 33.57
CA GLU A 447 11.63 64.01 34.61
C GLU A 447 12.58 65.00 33.92
N ILE A 448 12.50 66.28 34.29
CA ILE A 448 13.47 67.29 33.90
C ILE A 448 14.47 67.40 35.06
N ILE A 449 15.74 67.11 34.81
CA ILE A 449 16.83 67.32 35.77
C ILE A 449 17.42 68.70 35.47
N ASP A 450 17.43 69.57 36.48
CA ASP A 450 18.05 70.90 36.41
C ASP A 450 19.50 70.84 36.93
N GLU A 451 20.39 71.69 36.39
CA GLU A 451 21.87 71.62 36.55
C GLU A 451 22.40 71.87 37.98
N LYS A 452 21.53 71.95 39.00
CA LYS A 452 21.93 72.11 40.41
C LYS A 452 21.51 70.96 41.34
N GLY A 453 21.16 69.80 40.80
CA GLY A 453 21.01 68.58 41.61
C GLY A 453 19.80 68.53 42.56
N VAL A 454 18.84 69.46 42.43
CA VAL A 454 17.60 69.45 43.22
C VAL A 454 16.44 68.91 42.37
N LYS A 455 15.85 67.78 42.77
CA LYS A 455 14.69 67.16 42.11
C LYS A 455 13.43 67.99 42.35
N VAL A 456 12.99 68.80 41.38
CA VAL A 456 11.67 69.45 41.39
C VAL A 456 10.72 68.74 40.42
N LYS A 457 9.69 68.07 40.96
CA LYS A 457 8.61 67.47 40.16
C LYS A 457 7.65 68.56 39.67
N LYS A 458 7.81 69.06 38.43
CA LYS A 458 6.75 69.81 37.72
C LYS A 458 6.17 68.96 36.58
N LYS A 459 4.85 68.74 36.61
CA LYS A 459 4.07 68.06 35.57
C LYS A 459 3.84 69.05 34.41
N SER A 460 4.51 68.88 33.27
CA SER A 460 4.11 69.50 32.01
C SER A 460 3.55 68.43 31.07
N VAL A 461 2.32 68.64 30.60
CA VAL A 461 1.58 67.73 29.72
C VAL A 461 1.76 68.20 28.29
N VAL A 462 2.54 67.49 27.48
CA VAL A 462 2.65 67.78 26.03
C VAL A 462 1.85 66.71 25.27
N HIS A 463 0.78 67.12 24.59
CA HIS A 463 0.05 66.28 23.64
C HIS A 463 0.85 66.16 22.35
N ARG A 464 1.50 65.02 22.11
CA ARG A 464 2.10 64.73 20.81
C ARG A 464 1.01 64.23 19.86
N LYS A 465 0.49 65.09 18.98
CA LYS A 465 -0.19 64.64 17.76
C LYS A 465 0.84 63.87 16.94
N GLN A 466 0.74 62.53 16.89
CA GLN A 466 1.56 61.73 15.97
C GLN A 466 1.08 61.99 14.54
N SER A 467 1.88 62.76 13.79
CA SER A 467 1.79 62.85 12.34
C SER A 467 2.07 61.47 11.73
N VAL A 468 1.11 60.96 10.98
CA VAL A 468 1.07 59.63 10.35
C VAL A 468 2.18 59.45 9.27
N PHE A 469 2.90 60.52 8.91
CA PHE A 469 3.67 60.57 7.67
C PHE A 469 5.19 60.78 7.75
N ASN A 470 5.83 60.80 8.94
CA ASN A 470 7.29 60.95 8.98
C ASN A 470 8.05 59.62 9.15
N LYS A 471 8.66 59.22 8.02
CA LYS A 471 9.79 58.30 7.78
C LYS A 471 10.52 57.76 9.02
N VAL A 472 10.33 56.48 9.31
CA VAL A 472 11.38 55.56 9.80
C VAL A 472 11.14 54.18 9.15
N SER A 473 12.20 53.57 8.62
CA SER A 473 12.22 52.30 7.87
C SER A 473 11.50 51.13 8.58
N PRO A 474 10.80 50.25 7.83
CA PRO A 474 9.93 49.18 8.37
C PRO A 474 10.63 48.15 9.27
N PHE A 475 11.96 48.01 9.18
CA PHE A 475 12.72 46.98 9.90
C PHE A 475 13.53 47.47 11.11
N LYS A 476 13.57 48.77 11.42
CA LYS A 476 14.39 49.29 12.54
C LYS A 476 13.73 49.19 13.93
N ASN A 477 12.44 48.86 14.00
CA ASN A 477 11.69 48.81 15.27
C ASN A 477 11.49 47.39 15.84
N VAL A 478 11.92 46.32 15.16
CA VAL A 478 12.02 44.99 15.78
C VAL A 478 13.15 45.07 16.78
N SER A 479 12.83 45.24 18.06
CA SER A 479 13.85 45.53 19.06
C SER A 479 14.75 44.29 19.28
N PRO A 480 16.03 44.29 18.84
CA PRO A 480 16.91 43.12 18.97
C PRO A 480 17.18 42.73 20.44
N GLY A 481 16.80 43.62 21.36
CA GLY A 481 16.86 43.40 22.80
C GLY A 481 15.93 42.29 23.32
N ILE A 482 14.84 41.94 22.63
CA ILE A 482 13.93 40.86 23.08
C ILE A 482 14.67 39.52 23.07
N TRP A 483 15.46 39.27 22.01
CA TRP A 483 16.29 38.08 21.85
C TRP A 483 17.44 38.00 22.86
N LYS A 484 17.77 39.08 23.60
CA LYS A 484 18.76 39.02 24.68
C LYS A 484 18.22 38.27 25.91
N ASN A 485 16.90 38.21 26.10
CA ASN A 485 16.30 37.47 27.20
C ASN A 485 16.42 35.95 26.96
N LYS A 486 17.19 35.25 27.81
CA LYS A 486 17.41 33.80 27.73
C LYS A 486 16.10 33.01 27.88
N ARG A 487 15.18 33.44 28.74
CA ARG A 487 13.88 32.77 28.95
C ARG A 487 13.01 32.88 27.71
N TYR A 488 12.96 34.07 27.10
CA TYR A 488 12.23 34.28 25.85
C TYR A 488 12.82 33.47 24.69
N ARG A 489 14.15 33.41 24.54
CA ARG A 489 14.78 32.59 23.49
C ARG A 489 14.39 31.12 23.55
N ILE A 490 14.46 30.53 24.75
CA ILE A 490 14.12 29.12 24.95
C ILE A 490 12.63 28.90 24.67
N TRP A 491 11.77 29.80 25.12
CA TRP A 491 10.33 29.74 24.87
C TRP A 491 9.98 29.91 23.38
N ALA A 492 10.55 30.91 22.70
CA ALA A 492 10.32 31.19 21.29
C ALA A 492 10.81 30.09 20.34
N VAL A 493 11.81 29.28 20.75
CA VAL A 493 12.23 28.09 20.00
C VAL A 493 11.41 26.86 20.40
N GLY A 494 11.15 26.67 21.70
CA GLY A 494 10.51 25.46 22.20
C GLY A 494 9.03 25.32 21.84
N VAL A 495 8.26 26.42 21.84
CA VAL A 495 6.82 26.38 21.56
C VAL A 495 6.53 26.01 20.10
N PRO A 496 7.20 26.58 19.07
CA PRO A 496 7.01 26.14 17.69
C PRO A 496 7.36 24.67 17.45
N LEU A 497 8.42 24.14 18.09
CA LEU A 497 8.71 22.70 18.01
C LEU A 497 7.58 21.84 18.58
N ALA A 498 6.96 22.27 19.69
CA ALA A 498 5.83 21.56 20.28
C ALA A 498 4.55 21.65 19.41
N LEU A 499 4.38 22.74 18.66
CA LEU A 499 3.22 22.93 17.79
C LEU A 499 3.12 21.91 16.64
N PHE A 500 4.25 21.34 16.18
CA PHE A 500 4.23 20.27 15.17
C PHE A 500 3.41 19.06 15.63
N GLY A 501 3.53 18.66 16.89
CA GLY A 501 2.74 17.56 17.45
C GLY A 501 1.33 17.97 17.84
N TYR A 502 1.15 19.23 18.27
CA TYR A 502 -0.14 19.78 18.72
C TYR A 502 -1.24 19.70 17.66
N PHE A 503 -0.95 20.03 16.40
CA PHE A 503 -1.98 20.10 15.35
C PHE A 503 -2.45 18.73 14.84
N VAL A 504 -1.65 17.68 15.01
CA VAL A 504 -1.96 16.33 14.49
C VAL A 504 -3.36 15.83 14.89
N PRO A 505 -3.73 15.79 16.18
CA PRO A 505 -5.06 15.35 16.57
C PRO A 505 -6.17 16.26 16.02
N PHE A 506 -5.97 17.58 15.92
CA PHE A 506 -7.02 18.48 15.43
C PHE A 506 -7.39 18.25 13.96
N PHE A 507 -6.42 17.88 13.12
CA PHE A 507 -6.68 17.62 11.70
C PHE A 507 -7.10 16.17 11.42
N HIS A 508 -6.57 15.20 12.18
CA HIS A 508 -6.73 13.78 11.87
C HIS A 508 -7.75 13.03 12.75
N LEU A 509 -8.26 13.63 13.84
CA LEU A 509 -9.14 12.93 14.78
C LEU A 509 -10.44 12.42 14.13
N VAL A 510 -11.07 13.21 13.26
CA VAL A 510 -12.32 12.78 12.58
C VAL A 510 -12.06 11.57 11.68
N ASN A 511 -11.02 11.64 10.86
CA ASN A 511 -10.65 10.54 9.97
C ASN A 511 -10.29 9.28 10.78
N HIS A 512 -9.52 9.44 11.86
CA HIS A 512 -9.20 8.35 12.77
C HIS A 512 -10.44 7.70 13.39
N ILE A 513 -11.42 8.50 13.84
CA ILE A 513 -12.68 7.97 14.39
C ILE A 513 -13.47 7.24 13.30
N ASN A 514 -13.56 7.78 12.09
CA ASN A 514 -14.27 7.13 10.99
C ASN A 514 -13.63 5.79 10.59
N ASP A 515 -12.30 5.70 10.64
CA ASP A 515 -11.54 4.49 10.30
C ASP A 515 -11.66 3.40 11.39
N VAL A 516 -11.58 3.79 12.67
CA VAL A 516 -11.56 2.85 13.81
C VAL A 516 -12.97 2.55 14.34
N PHE A 517 -13.88 3.51 14.27
CA PHE A 517 -15.25 3.45 14.80
C PHE A 517 -16.28 3.93 13.76
N PRO A 518 -16.51 3.17 12.67
CA PRO A 518 -17.37 3.61 11.55
C PRO A 518 -18.85 3.82 11.92
N ALA A 519 -19.30 3.29 13.06
CA ALA A 519 -20.66 3.48 13.57
C ALA A 519 -20.79 4.64 14.60
N ALA A 520 -19.69 5.34 14.91
CA ALA A 520 -19.66 6.42 15.89
C ALA A 520 -19.75 7.80 15.24
N ASP A 521 -20.34 8.75 15.96
CA ASP A 521 -20.52 10.12 15.47
C ASP A 521 -19.28 10.98 15.78
N ALA A 522 -18.35 11.05 14.81
CA ALA A 522 -17.07 11.76 14.95
C ALA A 522 -17.18 13.25 15.35
N PRO A 523 -18.16 14.05 14.87
CA PRO A 523 -18.42 15.40 15.33
C PRO A 523 -18.57 15.56 16.87
N ILE A 524 -19.10 14.55 17.57
CA ILE A 524 -19.26 14.60 19.03
C ILE A 524 -17.89 14.72 19.72
N ALA A 525 -16.86 14.07 19.20
CA ALA A 525 -15.51 14.15 19.76
C ALA A 525 -14.92 15.57 19.64
N ILE A 526 -15.14 16.25 18.50
CA ILE A 526 -14.73 17.65 18.31
C ILE A 526 -15.50 18.56 19.28
N ALA A 527 -16.81 18.35 19.43
CA ALA A 527 -17.63 19.12 20.36
C ALA A 527 -17.16 18.94 21.82
N CYS A 528 -16.84 17.71 22.24
CA CYS A 528 -16.27 17.42 23.55
C CYS A 528 -14.93 18.14 23.75
N LEU A 529 -14.02 18.04 22.77
CA LEU A 529 -12.72 18.73 22.81
C LEU A 529 -12.90 20.24 22.97
N GLY A 530 -13.79 20.84 22.17
CA GLY A 530 -14.08 22.27 22.21
C GLY A 530 -14.68 22.70 23.55
N ALA A 531 -15.64 21.94 24.09
CA ALA A 531 -16.30 22.21 25.36
C ALA A 531 -15.31 22.16 26.53
N THR A 532 -14.50 21.11 26.61
CA THR A 532 -13.53 20.99 27.70
C THR A 532 -12.35 21.95 27.55
N SER A 533 -11.99 22.35 26.33
CA SER A 533 -11.06 23.46 26.09
C SER A 533 -11.58 24.80 26.60
N GLY A 534 -12.87 25.09 26.40
CA GLY A 534 -13.51 26.27 26.99
C GLY A 534 -13.42 26.27 28.52
N ILE A 535 -13.72 25.14 29.15
CA ILE A 535 -13.57 24.96 30.61
C ILE A 535 -12.10 25.16 31.04
N GLY A 536 -11.16 24.57 30.30
CA GLY A 536 -9.72 24.72 30.54
C GLY A 536 -9.26 26.18 30.50
N ARG A 537 -9.77 26.99 29.57
CA ARG A 537 -9.44 28.42 29.45
C ARG A 537 -9.97 29.23 30.63
N LEU A 538 -11.20 28.95 31.08
CA LEU A 538 -11.79 29.60 32.25
C LEU A 538 -11.09 29.24 33.57
N ILE A 539 -10.55 28.03 33.69
CA ILE A 539 -9.79 27.59 34.87
C ILE A 539 -8.37 28.16 34.86
N SER A 540 -7.67 28.03 33.72
CA SER A 540 -6.25 28.39 33.62
C SER A 540 -6.00 29.89 33.65
N GLY A 541 -6.92 30.71 33.14
CA GLY A 541 -6.83 32.17 33.18
C GLY A 541 -6.61 32.73 34.59
N PRO A 542 -7.56 32.56 35.53
CA PRO A 542 -7.40 32.98 36.93
C PRO A 542 -6.21 32.30 37.62
N LEU A 543 -5.93 31.04 37.29
CA LEU A 543 -4.82 30.29 37.88
C LEU A 543 -3.47 30.95 37.55
N SER A 544 -3.33 31.49 36.34
CA SER A 544 -2.10 32.19 35.92
C SER A 544 -1.88 33.55 36.57
N ASP A 545 -2.95 34.21 37.02
CA ASP A 545 -2.85 35.48 37.75
C ASP A 545 -2.41 35.27 39.22
N HIS A 546 -2.30 34.01 39.69
CA HIS A 546 -1.92 33.72 41.07
C HIS A 546 -0.40 33.88 41.28
N PRO A 547 0.05 34.66 42.28
CA PRO A 547 1.47 35.05 42.43
C PRO A 547 2.45 33.91 42.71
N ARG A 548 1.95 32.72 43.12
CA ARG A 548 2.77 31.52 43.36
C ARG A 548 2.84 30.59 42.14
N VAL A 549 2.15 30.92 41.06
CA VAL A 549 2.01 30.06 39.88
C VAL A 549 2.88 30.61 38.77
N ASN A 550 3.67 29.75 38.13
CA ASN A 550 4.47 30.12 36.97
C ASN A 550 3.74 29.70 35.69
N GLY A 551 3.32 30.68 34.87
CA GLY A 551 2.60 30.42 33.62
C GLY A 551 3.36 29.53 32.64
N VAL A 552 4.71 29.59 32.63
CA VAL A 552 5.54 28.71 31.79
C VAL A 552 5.40 27.24 32.20
N PHE A 553 5.29 26.97 33.51
CA PHE A 553 5.12 25.60 34.01
C PHE A 553 3.73 25.04 33.66
N ILE A 554 2.68 25.86 33.74
CA ILE A 554 1.34 25.49 33.28
C ILE A 554 1.39 25.12 31.79
N GLN A 555 2.08 25.91 30.98
CA GLN A 555 2.22 25.66 29.55
C GLN A 555 3.01 24.37 29.25
N GLN A 556 4.07 24.07 30.01
CA GLN A 556 4.82 22.82 29.88
C GLN A 556 3.98 21.60 30.26
N LEU A 557 3.25 21.69 31.37
CA LEU A 557 2.31 20.63 31.80
C LEU A 557 1.24 20.40 30.74
N ALA A 558 0.69 21.46 30.16
CA ALA A 558 -0.30 21.36 29.09
C ALA A 558 0.25 20.59 27.89
N PHE A 559 1.44 20.94 27.38
CA PHE A 559 2.06 20.22 26.26
C PHE A 559 2.38 18.76 26.57
N LEU A 560 2.88 18.47 27.77
CA LEU A 560 3.14 17.09 28.19
C LEU A 560 1.85 16.26 28.17
N MET A 561 0.78 16.80 28.77
CA MET A 561 -0.50 16.11 28.85
C MET A 561 -1.17 15.96 27.47
N ILE A 562 -1.11 16.98 26.61
CA ILE A 562 -1.57 16.87 25.22
C ILE A 562 -0.79 15.78 24.47
N GLY A 563 0.53 15.72 24.64
CA GLY A 563 1.38 14.69 24.04
C GLY A 563 1.01 13.29 24.50
N VAL A 564 0.82 13.08 25.82
CA VAL A 564 0.37 11.80 26.38
C VAL A 564 -1.03 11.42 25.87
N CYS A 565 -1.98 12.35 25.85
CA CYS A 565 -3.32 12.06 25.34
C CYS A 565 -3.26 11.67 23.85
N THR A 566 -2.43 12.36 23.07
CA THR A 566 -2.26 12.09 21.63
C THR A 566 -1.66 10.70 21.38
N THR A 567 -0.66 10.27 22.17
CA THR A 567 -0.08 8.92 22.02
C THR A 567 -1.03 7.81 22.48
N LEU A 568 -2.01 8.11 23.33
CA LEU A 568 -3.05 7.18 23.77
C LEU A 568 -4.20 7.03 22.76
N LEU A 569 -4.36 7.95 21.80
CA LEU A 569 -5.47 7.89 20.81
C LEU A 569 -5.52 6.56 20.04
N PRO A 570 -4.42 6.05 19.44
CA PRO A 570 -4.46 4.81 18.67
C PRO A 570 -4.72 3.55 19.50
N ILE A 571 -4.56 3.64 20.83
CA ILE A 571 -4.71 2.52 21.77
C ILE A 571 -6.17 2.42 22.26
N CYS A 572 -6.96 3.47 22.09
CA CYS A 572 -8.35 3.50 22.53
C CYS A 572 -9.20 2.56 21.66
N VAL A 573 -9.62 1.42 22.24
CA VAL A 573 -10.43 0.39 21.56
C VAL A 573 -11.94 0.61 21.67
N HIS A 574 -12.36 1.54 22.53
CA HIS A 574 -13.76 1.84 22.78
C HIS A 574 -14.02 3.34 22.64
N PHE A 575 -15.08 3.69 21.91
CA PHE A 575 -15.43 5.09 21.63
C PHE A 575 -15.63 5.96 22.89
N PRO A 576 -16.30 5.50 23.97
CA PRO A 576 -16.39 6.29 25.22
C PRO A 576 -15.03 6.57 25.87
N VAL A 577 -14.09 5.64 25.79
CA VAL A 577 -12.73 5.82 26.33
C VAL A 577 -11.97 6.87 25.51
N LEU A 578 -12.13 6.84 24.18
CA LEU A 578 -11.61 7.87 23.29
C LEU A 578 -12.19 9.25 23.63
N LEU A 579 -13.51 9.35 23.88
CA LEU A 579 -14.14 10.61 24.28
C LEU A 579 -13.58 11.16 25.60
N VAL A 580 -13.32 10.31 26.59
CA VAL A 580 -12.68 10.73 27.85
C VAL A 580 -11.27 11.26 27.60
N ASN A 581 -10.47 10.56 26.79
CA ASN A 581 -9.11 10.98 26.43
C ASN A 581 -9.10 12.32 25.66
N VAL A 582 -9.99 12.47 24.68
CA VAL A 582 -10.18 13.71 23.90
C VAL A 582 -10.66 14.86 24.79
N SER A 583 -11.55 14.57 25.74
CA SER A 583 -12.02 15.56 26.72
C SER A 583 -10.89 16.04 27.62
N LEU A 584 -10.03 15.13 28.11
CA LEU A 584 -8.85 15.46 28.91
C LEU A 584 -7.87 16.32 28.09
N MET A 585 -7.60 15.92 26.86
CA MET A 585 -6.77 16.69 25.92
C MET A 585 -7.31 18.11 25.72
N GLY A 586 -8.64 18.26 25.60
CA GLY A 586 -9.28 19.57 25.48
C GLY A 586 -9.04 20.48 26.69
N ILE A 587 -9.11 19.97 27.93
CA ILE A 587 -8.79 20.78 29.14
C ILE A 587 -7.39 21.39 29.04
N PHE A 588 -6.40 20.58 28.66
CA PHE A 588 -5.02 21.01 28.54
C PHE A 588 -4.75 21.87 27.30
N ASP A 589 -5.48 21.67 26.20
CA ASP A 589 -5.53 22.64 25.09
C ASP A 589 -5.95 24.02 25.61
N GLY A 590 -6.99 24.06 26.43
CA GLY A 590 -7.45 25.30 27.03
C GLY A 590 -6.39 25.98 27.89
N PHE A 591 -5.60 25.19 28.64
CA PHE A 591 -4.48 25.70 29.44
C PHE A 591 -3.40 26.31 28.53
N PHE A 592 -3.02 25.61 27.46
CA PHE A 592 -2.01 26.11 26.52
C PHE A 592 -2.45 27.43 25.87
N VAL A 593 -3.64 27.45 25.24
CA VAL A 593 -4.13 28.62 24.49
C VAL A 593 -4.27 29.84 25.39
N CYS A 594 -4.78 29.66 26.62
CA CYS A 594 -4.93 30.77 27.56
C CYS A 594 -3.59 31.33 28.06
N MET A 595 -2.54 30.51 28.15
CA MET A 595 -1.24 30.94 28.69
C MET A 595 -0.37 31.74 27.70
N MET A 596 -0.65 31.65 26.40
CA MET A 596 0.17 32.31 25.37
C MET A 596 0.33 33.82 25.57
N GLY A 597 -0.77 34.52 25.90
CA GLY A 597 -0.75 35.95 26.20
C GLY A 597 0.03 36.26 27.49
N PRO A 598 -0.44 35.81 28.67
CA PRO A 598 0.19 36.08 29.96
C PRO A 598 1.69 35.75 30.00
N VAL A 599 2.11 34.61 29.44
CA VAL A 599 3.54 34.23 29.41
C VAL A 599 4.36 35.16 28.52
N ALA A 600 3.83 35.58 27.36
CA ALA A 600 4.50 36.57 26.52
C ALA A 600 4.64 37.94 27.23
N PHE A 601 3.60 38.35 27.96
CA PHE A 601 3.60 39.58 28.77
C PHE A 601 4.62 39.50 29.92
N ASP A 602 4.70 38.38 30.63
CA ASP A 602 5.66 38.17 31.74
C ASP A 602 7.12 38.15 31.26
N LEU A 603 7.38 37.59 30.07
CA LEU A 603 8.73 37.45 29.53
C LEU A 603 9.30 38.76 28.96
N VAL A 604 8.47 39.62 28.37
CA VAL A 604 8.94 40.78 27.58
C VAL A 604 8.39 42.12 28.09
N GLY A 605 7.37 42.09 28.93
CA GLY A 605 6.73 43.25 29.53
C GLY A 605 5.65 43.89 28.64
N PRO A 606 4.71 44.64 29.22
CA PRO A 606 3.49 45.09 28.55
C PRO A 606 3.72 46.08 27.39
N ARG A 607 4.81 46.86 27.42
CA ARG A 607 5.13 47.84 26.37
C ARG A 607 5.67 47.23 25.08
N LYS A 608 6.14 45.98 25.16
CA LYS A 608 6.74 45.29 24.02
C LYS A 608 5.92 44.09 23.59
N ALA A 609 4.82 43.77 24.27
CA ALA A 609 4.07 42.53 24.11
C ALA A 609 3.48 42.30 22.71
N SER A 610 3.28 43.35 21.90
CA SER A 610 2.87 43.22 20.50
C SER A 610 3.91 42.47 19.64
N GLN A 611 5.21 42.73 19.85
CA GLN A 611 6.28 42.16 19.02
C GLN A 611 6.51 40.64 19.28
N PRO A 612 6.55 40.14 20.54
CA PRO A 612 6.64 38.72 20.86
C PRO A 612 5.51 37.87 20.32
N SER A 613 4.28 38.39 20.34
CA SER A 613 3.10 37.69 19.78
C SER A 613 3.13 37.66 18.25
N GLY A 614 3.79 38.63 17.62
CA GLY A 614 4.03 38.68 16.18
C GLY A 614 5.17 37.78 15.71
N LEU A 615 6.26 37.71 16.48
CA LEU A 615 7.47 36.94 16.15
C LEU A 615 7.34 35.42 16.41
N PHE A 616 6.27 35.01 17.06
CA PHE A 616 5.93 33.62 17.37
C PHE A 616 4.99 33.04 16.31
#